data_AF-I6LFN9-F1
#
_entry.id   AF-I6LFN9-F1
#
_cell.length_a   1.000
_cell.length_b   1.000
_cell.length_c   1.000
_cell.angle_alpha   90.00
_cell.angle_beta   90.00
_cell.angle_gamma   90.00
#
_symmetry.space_group_name_H-M   'P 1'
#
loop_
_entity.id
_entity.type
_entity.pdbx_description
1 polymer ?
#
loop_
_entity_poly.entity_id
_entity_poly.type
_entity_poly.pdbx_seq_one_letter_code
_entity_poly.pdbx_strand_id
1 'polypeptide(L)'
;PSYFTQAKPSIHIDSIYDRPSNTTTKLMSVPTLLGEPYGVSKPLIILTSKTTKGIAEDVAYCLQNLKRATIVGEKTAGGSVKLDKFKVGNTDFYVTVPSAKSINP
;
A
#
# COMPACT_ATOMS: atom_id res chain seq x y z
N PRO A 1 3.98 -4.84 -7.27
CA PRO A 1 5.19 -4.00 -7.43
C PRO A 1 6.41 -4.71 -8.02
N SER A 2 6.70 -5.96 -7.62
CA SER A 2 7.94 -6.68 -7.99
C SER A 2 8.23 -6.78 -9.49
N TYR A 3 7.21 -6.92 -10.35
CA TYR A 3 7.38 -6.93 -11.82
C TYR A 3 7.99 -5.64 -12.39
N PHE A 4 7.97 -4.55 -11.63
CA PHE A 4 8.47 -3.23 -12.04
C PHE A 4 9.76 -2.84 -11.33
N THR A 5 10.32 -3.68 -10.47
CA THR A 5 11.51 -3.35 -9.68
C THR A 5 12.67 -4.28 -10.00
N GLN A 6 13.86 -3.97 -9.48
CA GLN A 6 14.98 -4.91 -9.53
C GLN A 6 14.64 -6.17 -8.71
N ALA A 7 15.10 -7.33 -9.18
CA ALA A 7 14.90 -8.60 -8.48
C ALA A 7 15.77 -8.71 -7.22
N LYS A 8 16.96 -8.09 -7.24
CA LYS A 8 17.92 -8.04 -6.12
C LYS A 8 18.60 -6.67 -6.06
N PRO A 9 18.87 -6.13 -4.86
CA PRO A 9 18.43 -6.64 -3.55
C PRO A 9 16.91 -6.57 -3.38
N SER A 10 16.36 -7.32 -2.41
CA SER A 10 14.93 -7.21 -2.09
C SER A 10 14.65 -5.80 -1.55
N ILE A 11 13.58 -5.19 -2.05
CA ILE A 11 13.18 -3.82 -1.72
C ILE A 11 12.15 -3.88 -0.60
N HIS A 12 12.35 -3.09 0.44
CA HIS A 12 11.32 -2.83 1.44
C HIS A 12 10.28 -1.89 0.82
N ILE A 13 9.07 -2.39 0.59
CA ILE A 13 8.00 -1.67 -0.11
C ILE A 13 7.22 -0.82 0.89
N ASP A 14 6.75 -1.43 1.98
CA ASP A 14 5.98 -0.76 3.04
C ASP A 14 6.07 -1.57 4.34
N SER A 15 5.72 -0.93 5.45
CA SER A 15 5.51 -1.58 6.75
C SER A 15 4.11 -1.28 7.26
N ILE A 16 3.31 -2.31 7.50
CA ILE A 16 1.97 -2.16 8.07
C ILE A 16 2.02 -2.47 9.57
N TYR A 17 1.71 -1.48 10.39
CA TYR A 17 1.53 -1.67 11.83
C TYR A 17 0.05 -1.90 12.15
N ASP A 18 -0.29 -3.06 12.72
CA ASP A 18 -1.60 -3.38 13.28
C ASP A 18 -1.56 -3.21 14.81
N ARG A 19 -2.39 -2.29 15.32
CA ARG A 19 -2.42 -1.93 16.74
C ARG A 19 -3.07 -2.99 17.62
N PRO A 20 -4.19 -3.65 17.23
CA PRO A 20 -4.79 -4.72 18.02
C PRO A 20 -3.84 -5.90 18.29
N SER A 21 -3.16 -6.43 17.27
CA SER A 21 -2.18 -7.50 17.44
C SER A 21 -0.81 -7.00 17.92
N ASN A 22 -0.57 -5.68 17.87
CA ASN A 22 0.71 -5.03 18.14
C ASN A 22 1.86 -5.60 17.29
N THR A 23 1.59 -5.82 15.99
CA THR A 23 2.55 -6.39 15.05
C THR A 23 2.84 -5.45 13.90
N THR A 24 4.08 -5.43 13.43
CA THR A 24 4.47 -4.77 12.18
C THR A 24 4.80 -5.80 11.12
N THR A 25 4.05 -5.81 10.02
CA THR A 25 4.29 -6.66 8.85
C THR A 25 5.06 -5.86 7.80
N LYS A 26 6.24 -6.35 7.41
CA LYS A 26 7.02 -5.77 6.31
C LYS A 26 6.60 -6.37 4.98
N LEU A 27 6.31 -5.52 4.02
CA LEU A 27 6.08 -5.91 2.63
C LEU A 27 7.40 -5.78 1.87
N MET A 28 7.91 -6.90 1.36
CA MET A 28 9.19 -6.98 0.65
C MET A 28 8.96 -7.36 -0.82
N SER A 29 9.82 -6.90 -1.72
CA SER A 29 9.80 -7.38 -3.11
C SER A 29 10.23 -8.85 -3.18
N VAL A 30 9.61 -9.58 -4.10
CA VAL A 30 9.89 -11.00 -4.33
C VAL A 30 10.89 -11.14 -5.48
N PRO A 31 12.00 -11.88 -5.30
CA PRO A 31 13.06 -11.96 -6.31
C PRO A 31 12.73 -12.90 -7.47
N THR A 32 11.94 -13.94 -7.24
CA THR A 32 11.55 -14.94 -8.24
C THR A 32 10.10 -14.71 -8.63
N LEU A 33 9.86 -14.38 -9.90
CA LEU A 33 8.53 -14.09 -10.44
C LEU A 33 8.11 -15.15 -11.44
N LEU A 34 6.81 -15.37 -11.55
CA LEU A 34 6.24 -16.21 -12.58
C LEU A 34 6.10 -15.39 -13.87
N GLY A 35 7.13 -15.42 -14.71
CA GLY A 35 7.20 -14.67 -15.96
C GLY A 35 8.20 -13.52 -15.93
N GLU A 36 8.39 -12.89 -17.09
CA GLU A 36 9.42 -11.87 -17.27
C GLU A 36 9.02 -10.54 -16.61
N PRO A 37 9.91 -9.94 -15.78
CA PRO A 37 9.65 -8.62 -15.23
C PRO A 37 9.62 -7.58 -16.35
N TYR A 38 8.79 -6.55 -16.18
CA TYR A 38 8.75 -5.39 -17.08
C TYR A 38 10.09 -4.64 -17.09
N GLY A 39 10.83 -4.74 -15.98
CA GLY A 39 12.12 -4.09 -15.77
C GLY A 39 12.00 -2.67 -15.24
N VAL A 40 13.15 -2.03 -15.02
CA VAL A 40 13.25 -0.70 -14.41
C VAL A 40 13.54 0.43 -15.40
N SER A 41 13.96 0.11 -16.63
CA SER A 41 14.32 1.12 -17.64
C SER A 41 13.10 1.71 -18.36
N LYS A 42 12.06 0.90 -18.56
CA LYS A 42 10.86 1.32 -19.27
C LYS A 42 10.01 2.27 -18.41
N PRO A 43 9.50 3.38 -18.99
CA PRO A 43 8.61 4.29 -18.26
C PRO A 43 7.42 3.57 -17.65
N LEU A 44 7.02 3.99 -16.45
CA LEU A 44 5.81 3.52 -15.79
C LEU A 44 5.00 4.72 -15.32
N ILE A 45 3.77 4.80 -15.78
CA ILE A 45 2.81 5.82 -15.38
C ILE A 45 1.64 5.11 -14.71
N ILE A 46 1.17 5.66 -13.59
CA ILE A 46 -0.03 5.19 -12.90
C ILE A 46 -1.04 6.33 -12.94
N LEU A 47 -2.24 6.03 -13.45
CA LEU A 47 -3.34 6.98 -13.51
C LEU A 47 -4.20 6.86 -12.26
N THR A 48 -4.50 7.99 -11.63
CA THR A 48 -5.33 8.04 -10.41
C THR A 48 -6.50 8.99 -10.58
N SER A 49 -7.58 8.72 -9.84
CA SER A 49 -8.73 9.60 -9.72
C SER A 49 -9.15 9.72 -8.25
N LYS A 50 -10.12 10.59 -7.97
CA LYS A 50 -10.76 10.72 -6.66
C LYS A 50 -11.43 9.44 -6.16
N THR A 51 -11.65 8.45 -7.04
CA THR A 51 -12.24 7.15 -6.66
C THR A 51 -11.19 6.05 -6.44
N THR A 52 -9.91 6.31 -6.72
CA THR A 52 -8.83 5.40 -6.36
C THR A 52 -8.74 5.32 -4.83
N LYS A 53 -8.91 4.11 -4.26
CA LYS A 53 -9.00 3.90 -2.80
C LYS A 53 -8.30 2.62 -2.35
N GLY A 54 -7.79 2.60 -1.11
CA GLY A 54 -7.29 1.42 -0.43
C GLY A 54 -5.92 0.98 -0.95
N ILE A 55 -5.73 -0.32 -1.17
CA ILE A 55 -4.43 -0.88 -1.59
C ILE A 55 -3.95 -0.32 -2.93
N ALA A 56 -4.85 0.15 -3.80
CA ALA A 56 -4.46 0.82 -5.03
C ALA A 56 -3.73 2.16 -4.76
N GLU A 57 -4.13 2.88 -3.70
CA GLU A 57 -3.44 4.10 -3.26
C GLU A 57 -2.04 3.75 -2.75
N ASP A 58 -1.93 2.69 -1.96
CA ASP A 58 -0.66 2.24 -1.39
C ASP A 58 0.34 1.78 -2.47
N VAL A 59 -0.13 1.04 -3.49
CA VAL A 59 0.72 0.65 -4.63
C VAL A 59 1.21 1.87 -5.40
N ALA A 60 0.32 2.85 -5.66
CA ALA A 60 0.68 4.08 -6.36
C ALA A 60 1.70 4.89 -5.53
N TYR A 61 1.44 5.05 -4.23
CA TYR A 61 2.29 5.78 -3.29
C TYR A 61 3.67 5.13 -3.15
N CYS A 62 3.75 3.82 -2.94
CA CYS A 62 5.01 3.09 -2.85
C CYS A 62 5.84 3.21 -4.13
N LEU A 63 5.23 3.04 -5.31
CA LEU A 63 5.95 3.16 -6.58
C LEU A 63 6.36 4.60 -6.90
N GLN A 64 5.60 5.59 -6.43
CA GLN A 64 5.97 7.01 -6.49
C GLN A 64 7.19 7.29 -5.61
N ASN A 65 7.18 6.85 -4.35
CA ASN A 65 8.26 7.09 -3.39
C ASN A 65 9.56 6.36 -3.78
N LEU A 66 9.45 5.18 -4.38
CA LEU A 66 10.57 4.46 -4.99
C LEU A 66 11.10 5.14 -6.28
N LYS A 67 10.53 6.26 -6.70
CA LYS A 67 10.82 6.94 -7.98
C LYS A 67 10.69 6.02 -9.18
N ARG A 68 9.83 4.99 -9.08
CA ARG A 68 9.63 4.00 -10.14
C ARG A 68 8.50 4.39 -11.08
N ALA A 69 7.44 5.01 -10.56
CA ALA A 69 6.30 5.44 -11.35
C ALA A 69 6.09 6.96 -11.26
N THR A 70 5.62 7.54 -12.35
CA THR A 70 5.02 8.89 -12.34
C THR A 70 3.52 8.75 -12.13
N ILE A 71 2.97 9.48 -11.17
CA ILE A 71 1.52 9.47 -10.90
C ILE A 71 0.88 10.64 -11.64
N VAL A 72 -0.16 10.37 -12.42
CA VAL A 72 -0.86 11.37 -13.23
C VAL A 72 -2.37 11.28 -12.99
N GLY A 73 -3.01 12.39 -12.69
CA GLY A 73 -4.46 12.46 -12.50
C GLY A 73 -4.83 13.21 -11.24
N GLU A 74 -5.92 12.79 -10.61
CA GLU A 74 -6.45 13.45 -9.41
C GLU A 74 -5.85 12.86 -8.13
N LYS A 75 -5.94 13.63 -7.04
CA LYS A 75 -5.68 13.14 -5.69
C LYS A 75 -6.63 11.98 -5.35
N THR A 76 -6.09 10.92 -4.79
CA THR A 76 -6.85 9.71 -4.41
C THR A 76 -7.79 9.96 -3.21
N ALA A 77 -8.62 8.98 -2.87
CA ALA A 77 -9.68 9.12 -1.88
C ALA A 77 -9.19 9.34 -0.43
N GLY A 78 -7.97 8.93 -0.09
CA GLY A 78 -7.42 9.05 1.27
C GLY A 78 -7.98 8.00 2.24
N GLY A 79 -7.89 6.72 1.87
CA GLY A 79 -8.34 5.61 2.71
C GLY A 79 -7.46 5.32 3.93
N SER A 80 -7.97 4.44 4.82
CA SER A 80 -7.17 3.79 5.87
C SER A 80 -6.87 2.35 5.46
N VAL A 81 -5.72 1.83 5.89
CA VAL A 81 -5.33 0.42 5.66
C VAL A 81 -6.34 -0.54 6.29
N LYS A 82 -6.80 -0.20 7.49
CA LYS A 82 -7.79 -0.97 8.23
C LYS A 82 -8.67 -0.04 9.07
N LEU A 83 -9.97 -0.29 9.05
CA LEU A 83 -10.96 0.33 9.92
C LEU A 83 -11.70 -0.77 10.65
N ASP A 84 -11.58 -0.79 11.97
CA ASP A 84 -12.35 -1.71 12.79
C ASP A 84 -13.53 -0.99 13.42
N LYS A 85 -14.68 -1.67 13.44
CA LYS A 85 -15.92 -1.18 14.04
C LYS A 85 -16.20 -1.96 15.32
N PHE A 86 -16.12 -1.29 16.46
CA PHE A 86 -16.30 -1.89 17.78
C PHE A 86 -17.70 -1.56 18.30
N LYS A 87 -18.45 -2.57 18.75
CA LYS A 87 -19.74 -2.38 19.42
C LYS A 87 -19.50 -1.96 20.88
N VAL A 88 -20.27 -1.00 21.37
CA VAL A 88 -20.15 -0.50 22.75
C VAL A 88 -21.06 -1.31 23.68
N GLY A 89 -20.51 -2.35 24.30
CA GLY A 89 -21.23 -3.21 25.24
C GLY A 89 -22.53 -3.77 24.66
N ASN A 90 -23.61 -3.69 25.42
CA ASN A 90 -24.95 -4.14 24.99
C ASN A 90 -25.79 -3.04 24.31
N THR A 91 -25.18 -1.90 23.96
CA THR A 91 -25.89 -0.79 23.28
C THR A 91 -25.88 -0.95 21.76
N ASP A 92 -26.66 -0.13 21.05
CA ASP A 92 -26.58 -0.04 19.59
C ASP A 92 -25.56 1.01 19.10
N PHE A 93 -24.68 1.51 19.98
CA PHE A 93 -23.59 2.39 19.61
C PHE A 93 -22.36 1.62 19.10
N TYR A 94 -21.65 2.24 18.17
CA TYR A 94 -20.43 1.71 17.59
C TYR A 94 -19.35 2.80 17.48
N VAL A 95 -18.10 2.40 17.66
CA VAL A 95 -16.93 3.25 17.43
C VAL A 95 -16.14 2.68 16.24
N THR A 96 -15.86 3.52 15.24
CA THR A 96 -15.00 3.15 14.12
C THR A 96 -13.63 3.79 14.29
N VAL A 97 -12.58 2.98 14.35
CA VAL A 97 -11.22 3.45 14.63
C VAL A 97 -10.26 2.91 13.57
N PRO A 98 -9.32 3.72 13.05
CA PRO A 98 -8.20 3.22 12.28
C PRO A 98 -7.29 2.38 13.20
N SER A 99 -7.31 1.08 13.00
CA SER A 99 -6.59 0.12 13.84
C SER A 99 -5.24 -0.32 13.25
N ALA A 100 -5.00 -0.03 11.97
CA ALA A 100 -3.71 -0.24 11.32
C ALA A 100 -3.30 0.96 10.47
N LYS A 101 -1.98 1.11 10.27
CA LYS A 101 -1.41 2.16 9.41
C LYS A 101 -0.25 1.62 8.57
N SER A 102 -0.12 2.13 7.36
CA SER A 102 1.09 1.98 6.54
C SER A 102 2.16 2.96 7.03
N ILE A 103 3.42 2.54 6.90
CA ILE A 103 4.62 3.25 7.30
C ILE A 103 5.63 3.03 6.17
N ASN A 104 5.63 3.97 5.23
CA ASN A 104 6.55 3.89 4.11
C ASN A 104 8.00 4.07 4.61
N PRO A 105 8.99 3.33 4.05
CA PRO A 105 10.35 3.28 4.57
C PRO A 105 11.16 4.57 4.47
#